data_AF-A0A413KAX7-F1
#
_entry.id   AF-A0A413KAX7-F1
#
_cell.length_a   1.000
_cell.length_b   1.000
_cell.length_c   1.000
_cell.angle_alpha   90.00
_cell.angle_beta   90.00
_cell.angle_gamma   90.00
#
_symmetry.space_group_name_H-M   'P 1'
#
loop_
_entity.id
_entity.type
_entity.pdbx_description
1 polymer ?
#
loop_
_entity_poly.entity_id
_entity_poly.type
_entity_poly.pdbx_seq_one_letter_code
_entity_poly.pdbx_strand_id
1 'polypeptide(L)' 'MEDAGILLTPPPDLVEIADALDIMAKPHVGSGWANINFTGLPCATPRQEAIWREYNGITRGD' A
#
# COMPACT_ATOMS: atom_id res chain seq x y z
N MET A 1 -12.40 -6.44 -8.84
CA MET A 1 -11.56 -6.35 -7.63
C MET A 1 -10.41 -7.28 -7.87
N GLU A 2 -9.21 -6.75 -8.10
CA GLU A 2 -8.01 -7.59 -8.17
C GLU A 2 -7.89 -8.34 -6.84
N ASP A 3 -7.63 -9.63 -6.92
CA ASP A 3 -7.62 -10.51 -5.75
C ASP A 3 -6.44 -10.14 -4.86
N ALA A 4 -6.73 -9.49 -3.73
CA ALA A 4 -5.72 -9.11 -2.74
C ALA A 4 -4.86 -10.32 -2.32
N GLY A 5 -5.40 -11.55 -2.41
CA GLY A 5 -4.65 -12.77 -2.17
C GLY A 5 -3.48 -13.00 -3.13
N ILE A 6 -3.60 -12.60 -4.40
CA ILE A 6 -2.47 -12.66 -5.36
C ILE A 6 -1.43 -11.60 -5.02
N LEU A 7 -1.88 -10.38 -4.68
CA LEU A 7 -0.99 -9.26 -4.37
C LEU A 7 -0.24 -9.43 -3.06
N LEU A 8 -0.70 -10.29 -2.16
CA LEU A 8 -0.06 -10.65 -0.90
C LEU A 8 0.61 -12.03 -0.94
N THR A 9 0.85 -12.58 -2.13
CA THR A 9 1.60 -13.84 -2.31
C THR A 9 2.93 -13.54 -3.02
N PRO A 10 4.09 -13.79 -2.38
CA PRO A 10 4.26 -14.29 -1.01
C PRO A 10 3.80 -13.25 0.04
N PRO A 11 3.49 -13.71 1.28
CA PRO A 11 3.14 -12.82 2.38
C PRO A 11 4.20 -11.73 2.57
N PRO A 12 3.81 -10.46 2.79
CA PRO A 12 4.76 -9.39 3.00
C PRO A 12 5.52 -9.59 4.30
N ASP A 13 6.80 -9.21 4.31
CA ASP A 13 7.59 -9.17 5.53
C ASP A 13 7.36 -7.87 6.32
N LEU A 14 7.97 -7.77 7.51
CA LEU A 14 7.80 -6.60 8.38
C LEU A 14 8.35 -5.30 7.76
N VAL A 15 9.39 -5.39 6.93
CA VAL A 15 9.97 -4.22 6.26
C VAL A 15 9.01 -3.73 5.19
N GLU A 16 8.47 -4.65 4.39
CA GLU A 16 7.50 -4.33 3.35
C GLU A 16 6.18 -3.77 3.91
N ILE A 17 5.72 -4.30 5.05
CA ILE A 17 4.60 -3.74 5.79
C ILE A 17 4.91 -2.31 6.23
N ALA A 18 6.08 -2.07 6.84
CA ALA A 18 6.47 -0.74 7.29
C ALA A 18 6.54 0.26 6.13
N ASP A 19 7.10 -0.13 4.99
CA ASP A 19 7.22 0.72 3.80
C ASP A 19 5.84 1.06 3.20
N ALA A 20 4.94 0.08 3.13
CA ALA A 20 3.57 0.31 2.65
C ALA A 20 2.81 1.26 3.59
N LEU A 21 2.96 1.10 4.91
CA LEU A 21 2.34 2.00 5.87
C LEU A 21 2.92 3.42 5.81
N ASP A 22 4.24 3.56 5.63
CA ASP A 22 4.92 4.86 5.55
C ASP A 22 4.50 5.66 4.30
N ILE A 23 4.44 5.02 3.13
CA ILE A 23 4.02 5.67 1.89
C ILE A 23 2.55 6.09 1.97
N MET A 24 1.68 5.23 2.50
CA MET A 24 0.25 5.50 2.61
C MET A 24 -0.09 6.54 3.69
N ALA A 25 0.82 6.80 4.64
CA ALA A 25 0.68 7.83 5.67
C ALA A 25 1.08 9.25 5.20
N LYS A 26 1.73 9.38 4.04
CA LYS A 26 2.18 10.65 3.46
C LYS A 26 1.27 11.08 2.32
N PRO A 27 1.33 12.34 1.85
CA PRO A 27 0.71 12.71 0.58
C PRO A 27 1.27 11.84 -0.55
N HIS A 28 0.41 11.04 -1.17
CA HIS A 28 0.74 10.14 -2.27
C HIS A 28 -0.41 10.13 -3.29
N VAL A 29 -0.14 9.62 -4.48
CA VAL A 29 -1.18 9.25 -5.45
C VAL A 29 -1.39 7.75 -5.44
N GLY A 30 -2.65 7.31 -5.61
CA GLY A 30 -2.99 5.89 -5.65
C GLY A 30 -2.46 5.21 -6.91
N SER A 31 -2.35 3.89 -6.88
CA SER A 31 -1.78 3.05 -7.93
C SER A 31 -2.46 3.24 -9.30
N GLY A 32 -3.76 3.52 -9.31
CA GLY A 32 -4.53 3.84 -10.52
C GLY A 32 -4.13 5.16 -11.20
N TRP A 33 -3.31 5.99 -10.56
CA TRP A 33 -2.88 7.30 -11.04
C TRP A 33 -1.40 7.33 -11.47
N ALA A 34 -0.72 6.17 -11.51
CA ALA A 34 0.70 6.06 -11.86
C ALA A 34 1.06 6.70 -13.22
N ASN A 35 0.11 6.77 -14.14
CA ASN A 35 0.32 7.30 -15.50
C ASN A 35 0.00 8.79 -15.67
N ILE A 36 -0.43 9.49 -14.61
CA ILE A 36 -0.97 10.87 -14.73
C ILE A 36 -0.10 11.93 -14.05
N ASN A 37 1.12 11.57 -13.62
CA ASN A 37 2.23 12.44 -13.20
C ASN A 37 1.80 13.83 -12.67
N PHE A 38 1.08 13.85 -11.55
CA PHE A 38 0.95 15.06 -10.75
C PHE A 38 2.32 15.32 -10.11
N THR A 39 2.95 16.41 -10.52
CA THR A 39 4.34 16.74 -10.20
C THR A 39 4.59 16.73 -8.69
N GLY A 40 5.42 15.78 -8.24
CA GLY A 40 6.11 15.83 -6.94
C GLY A 40 5.65 14.88 -5.85
N LEU A 41 4.54 14.14 -6.03
CA LEU A 41 4.08 13.16 -5.02
C LEU A 41 4.50 11.72 -5.39
N PRO A 42 4.89 10.89 -4.41
CA PRO A 42 5.12 9.47 -4.64
C PRO A 42 3.82 8.76 -5.05
N CYS A 43 3.91 7.75 -5.91
CA CYS A 43 2.80 6.90 -6.29
C CYS A 43 2.88 5.57 -5.53
N ALA A 44 1.80 5.19 -4.84
CA ALA A 44 1.69 3.89 -4.21
C ALA A 44 1.56 2.79 -5.28
N THR A 45 2.08 1.60 -4.99
CA THR A 45 1.87 0.41 -5.84
C THR A 45 0.60 -0.33 -5.41
N PRO A 46 -0.02 -1.14 -6.30
CA PRO A 46 -1.16 -1.97 -5.92
C PRO A 46 -0.86 -2.90 -4.74
N ARG A 47 0.40 -3.37 -4.62
CA ARG A 47 0.85 -4.19 -3.48
C ARG A 47 0.93 -3.38 -2.19
N GLN A 48 1.46 -2.16 -2.21
CA GLN A 48 1.47 -1.29 -1.03
C GLN A 48 0.05 -0.94 -0.57
N GLU A 49 -0.88 -0.72 -1.51
CA GLU A 49 -2.29 -0.50 -1.18
C GLU A 49 -2.96 -1.74 -0.59
N ALA A 50 -2.67 -2.93 -1.13
CA ALA A 50 -3.16 -4.20 -0.59
C ALA A 50 -2.62 -4.47 0.82
N ILE A 51 -1.32 -4.24 1.04
CA ILE A 51 -0.67 -4.36 2.34
C ILE A 51 -1.28 -3.36 3.32
N TRP A 52 -1.43 -2.09 2.95
CA TRP A 52 -2.05 -1.10 3.83
C TRP A 52 -3.49 -1.46 4.18
N ARG A 53 -4.29 -1.99 3.25
CA ARG A 53 -5.67 -2.43 3.54
C ARG A 53 -5.70 -3.57 4.56
N GLU A 54 -4.77 -4.51 4.48
CA GLU A 54 -4.67 -5.66 5.38
C GLU A 54 -4.09 -5.27 6.75
N TYR A 55 -3.11 -4.37 6.78
CA TYR A 55 -2.23 -4.16 7.93
C TYR A 55 -2.30 -2.76 8.57
N ASN A 56 -3.07 -1.79 8.04
CA ASN A 56 -3.18 -0.47 8.71
C ASN A 56 -3.90 -0.52 10.08
N GLY A 57 -4.60 -1.63 10.36
CA GLY A 57 -5.42 -1.83 11.56
C GLY A 57 -4.82 -2.74 12.62
N ILE A 58 -3.54 -3.15 12.54
CA ILE A 58 -2.93 -4.08 13.53
C ILE A 58 -2.91 -3.50 14.97
N THR A 59 -3.18 -2.20 15.16
CA THR A 59 -3.41 -1.59 16.49
C THR A 59 -4.88 -1.48 16.90
N ARG A 60 -5.82 -2.09 16.19
CA ARG A 60 -7.19 -2.21 16.70
C ARG A 60 -7.26 -3.43 17.62
N GLY A 61 -6.72 -3.24 18.82
CA GLY A 61 -7.06 -4.11 19.93
C GLY A 61 -8.56 -4.09 20.13
N ASP A 62 -9.18 -5.24 19.93
CA ASP A 62 -10.35 -5.71 20.66
C ASP A 62 -10.01 -7.10 21.21
#